data_AF-A0A1F3DUS6-F1
#
_entry.id   AF-A0A1F3DUS6-F1
#
_cell.length_a   1.000
_cell.length_b   1.000
_cell.length_c   1.000
_cell.angle_alpha   90.00
_cell.angle_beta   90.00
_cell.angle_gamma   90.00
#
_symmetry.space_group_name_H-M   'P 1'
#
loop_
_entity.id
_entity.type
_entity.pdbx_description
1 polymer ?
#
loop_
_entity_poly.entity_id
_entity_poly.type
_entity_poly.pdbx_seq_one_letter_code
_entity_poly.pdbx_strand_id
1 'polypeptide(L)'
;MKSNKIILGVFILLIGFIFTQCKKDEPEPQVVEKNIVPSRFKVDIPESISSENKQTKSTASDTLAGNDIYQHLRSFIFIGESAANIVQNIMVAIAVYEINKPMTTTFNGDKDGRPKNLVVIENSQFENTTYEFQLTIIDANSSTEADGGKAIQVFWNTNPIKGIAILKPYNIDRTSNTNIPNAMYRIDYNEDGSLGYDAHMFVTIAGIPLSTDIYAINTLKMFAGKKADIVDVYGNSNHPNAQFFTNETGFNWAFVASANQTGNVGIAEVGLPPSDLNSESRTDILETNSLYNVFYNHAHQAYPSADSTAIAPYLVNTQAPGYFNNYGFIQGGTAPSSNYTALESRIENLKPFNPSVISSLTLSFKE
;
A
#
# COMPACT_ATOMS: atom_id res chain seq x y z
N MET A 1 18.21 40.96 -55.19
CA MET A 1 17.29 42.05 -55.58
C MET A 1 16.20 41.51 -56.49
N LYS A 2 15.01 41.24 -55.95
CA LYS A 2 13.74 41.20 -56.70
C LYS A 2 12.66 41.73 -55.77
N SER A 3 11.79 42.55 -56.35
CA SER A 3 10.93 43.55 -55.74
C SER A 3 9.47 43.09 -55.70
N ASN A 4 8.79 43.49 -54.61
CA ASN A 4 7.38 43.89 -54.46
C ASN A 4 6.23 42.96 -54.92
N LYS A 5 5.23 42.80 -54.03
CA LYS A 5 3.90 43.47 -54.07
C LYS A 5 3.03 42.98 -52.89
N ILE A 6 2.64 43.86 -51.96
CA ILE A 6 1.36 44.59 -51.84
C ILE A 6 0.15 43.69 -51.48
N ILE A 7 -0.22 43.76 -50.20
CA ILE A 7 -1.56 44.03 -49.59
C ILE A 7 -2.80 43.52 -50.34
N LEU A 8 -3.57 42.62 -49.69
CA LEU A 8 -4.99 42.82 -49.43
C LEU A 8 -5.48 41.91 -48.30
N GLY A 9 -6.04 42.52 -47.25
CA GLY A 9 -6.59 41.81 -46.09
C GLY A 9 -8.01 41.32 -46.33
N VAL A 10 -8.38 40.26 -45.59
CA VAL A 10 -9.75 40.00 -45.17
C VAL A 10 -9.71 39.66 -43.68
N PHE A 11 -10.47 40.46 -42.94
CA PHE A 11 -10.87 40.33 -41.55
C PHE A 11 -11.59 38.99 -41.31
N ILE A 12 -11.12 38.18 -40.35
CA ILE A 12 -12.01 37.34 -39.53
C ILE A 12 -11.54 37.48 -38.09
N LEU A 13 -12.41 38.11 -37.31
CA LEU A 13 -12.31 38.32 -35.88
C LEU A 13 -13.07 37.17 -35.23
N LEU A 14 -12.40 36.27 -34.51
CA LEU A 14 -13.07 35.44 -33.51
C LEU A 14 -12.18 35.26 -32.27
N ILE A 15 -12.72 35.82 -31.20
CA ILE A 15 -12.35 35.73 -29.80
C ILE A 15 -12.34 34.26 -29.34
N GLY A 16 -11.40 33.90 -28.45
CA GLY A 16 -11.68 32.86 -27.45
C GLY A 16 -10.53 31.94 -27.07
N PHE A 17 -10.05 32.13 -25.85
CA PHE A 17 -9.35 31.15 -25.01
C PHE A 17 -7.90 30.81 -25.36
N ILE A 18 -7.02 31.70 -24.89
CA ILE A 18 -5.74 31.29 -24.32
C ILE A 18 -6.09 30.47 -23.08
N PHE A 19 -5.94 29.14 -23.15
CA PHE A 19 -5.88 28.28 -21.98
C PHE A 19 -4.56 28.56 -21.24
N THR A 20 -4.54 29.59 -20.41
CA THR A 20 -3.62 29.62 -19.27
C THR A 20 -4.15 28.61 -18.26
N GLN A 21 -3.61 27.38 -18.30
CA GLN A 21 -3.60 26.55 -17.12
C GLN A 21 -2.84 27.31 -16.04
N CYS A 22 -3.58 27.97 -15.13
CA CYS A 22 -3.08 28.22 -13.79
C CYS A 22 -3.03 26.87 -13.07
N LYS A 23 -2.00 26.06 -13.35
CA LYS A 23 -1.46 25.24 -12.28
C LYS A 23 -0.66 26.21 -11.42
N LYS A 24 -1.13 26.47 -10.20
CA LYS A 24 -0.18 26.82 -9.15
C LYS A 24 0.67 25.55 -8.98
N ASP A 25 1.83 25.53 -9.63
CA ASP A 25 2.93 24.70 -9.20
C ASP A 25 3.32 25.26 -7.82
N GLU A 26 2.64 24.78 -6.78
CA GLU A 26 3.21 24.90 -5.44
C GLU A 26 4.46 24.01 -5.47
N PRO A 27 5.67 24.60 -5.33
CA PRO A 27 6.88 23.80 -5.29
C PRO A 27 6.76 22.80 -4.14
N GLU A 28 7.11 21.54 -4.40
CA GLU A 28 7.20 20.54 -3.32
C GLU A 28 8.08 21.11 -2.21
N PRO A 29 7.57 21.13 -0.96
CA PRO A 29 8.29 21.75 0.13
C PRO A 29 9.58 20.96 0.39
N GLN A 30 10.74 21.59 0.13
CA GLN A 30 12.03 20.97 0.36
C GLN A 30 12.37 21.02 1.85
N VAL A 31 12.77 19.86 2.39
CA VAL A 31 13.19 19.70 3.78
C VAL A 31 14.46 20.51 4.02
N VAL A 32 14.39 21.48 4.93
CA VAL A 32 15.59 21.98 5.60
C VAL A 32 15.91 20.93 6.67
N GLU A 33 17.05 20.25 6.58
CA GLU A 33 17.48 19.28 7.61
C GLU A 33 17.43 19.95 9.00
N LYS A 34 16.42 19.57 9.80
CA LYS A 34 16.29 19.98 11.19
C LYS A 34 16.22 18.71 12.03
N ASN A 35 17.04 18.63 13.08
CA ASN A 35 17.24 17.46 13.97
C ASN A 35 16.02 16.98 14.78
N ILE A 36 14.83 17.47 14.48
CA ILE A 36 13.60 17.37 15.28
C ILE A 36 12.54 16.48 14.62
N VAL A 37 12.72 16.16 13.34
CA VAL A 37 11.83 15.29 12.57
C VAL A 37 12.71 14.31 11.79
N PRO A 38 12.39 13.01 11.80
CA PRO A 38 13.05 12.03 10.94
C PRO A 38 13.10 12.47 9.47
N SER A 39 14.25 12.30 8.81
CA SER A 39 14.40 12.57 7.37
C SER A 39 13.60 11.59 6.51
N ARG A 40 13.29 10.41 7.07
CA ARG A 40 12.59 9.30 6.45
C ARG A 40 11.60 8.68 7.42
N PHE A 41 10.42 8.32 6.92
CA PHE A 41 9.35 7.64 7.63
C PHE A 41 8.63 6.63 6.72
N LYS A 42 9.42 5.96 5.86
CA LYS A 42 8.94 4.91 4.97
C LYS A 42 10.07 3.97 4.55
N VAL A 43 9.69 2.82 4.03
CA VAL A 43 10.59 1.91 3.29
C VAL A 43 10.21 1.97 1.82
N ASP A 44 11.15 2.36 0.96
CA ASP A 44 10.96 2.34 -0.50
C ASP A 44 11.04 0.91 -1.04
N ILE A 45 10.04 0.52 -1.84
CA ILE A 45 9.91 -0.84 -2.37
C ILE A 45 10.22 -0.83 -3.88
N PRO A 46 11.07 -1.75 -4.40
CA PRO A 46 11.39 -1.80 -5.83
C PRO A 46 10.16 -1.95 -6.75
N GLU A 47 10.21 -1.31 -7.92
CA GLU A 47 9.13 -1.37 -8.93
C GLU A 47 8.82 -2.79 -9.42
N SER A 48 9.79 -3.71 -9.34
CA SER A 48 9.58 -5.12 -9.66
C SER A 48 8.40 -5.73 -8.90
N ILE A 49 8.20 -5.35 -7.64
CA ILE A 49 7.10 -5.84 -6.79
C ILE A 49 6.13 -4.75 -6.34
N SER A 50 6.46 -3.46 -6.49
CA SER A 50 5.60 -2.33 -6.16
C SER A 50 5.43 -1.38 -7.34
N SER A 51 4.38 -1.54 -8.15
CA SER A 51 4.12 -0.58 -9.22
C SER A 51 2.64 -0.34 -9.44
N GLU A 52 2.33 0.85 -9.94
CA GLU A 52 1.07 1.10 -10.61
C GLU A 52 0.91 0.17 -11.82
N ASN A 53 -0.34 -0.21 -12.11
CA ASN A 53 -0.72 -1.19 -13.11
C ASN A 53 -0.05 -0.95 -14.48
N LYS A 54 1.04 -1.68 -14.76
CA LYS A 54 1.61 -1.82 -16.10
C LYS A 54 1.12 -3.15 -16.68
N GLN A 55 -0.02 -3.13 -17.37
CA GLN A 55 -0.49 -4.31 -18.10
C GLN A 55 0.36 -4.52 -19.35
N THR A 56 1.28 -5.49 -19.30
CA THR A 56 1.85 -6.10 -20.51
C THR A 56 1.07 -7.39 -20.76
N LYS A 57 0.44 -7.51 -21.93
CA LYS A 57 -0.31 -8.72 -22.30
C LYS A 57 0.63 -9.93 -22.33
N SER A 58 0.20 -11.05 -21.75
CA SER A 58 0.82 -12.35 -22.02
C SER A 58 0.81 -12.62 -23.52
N THR A 59 1.91 -13.16 -24.05
CA THR A 59 2.04 -13.54 -25.46
C THR A 59 1.50 -14.95 -25.76
N ALA A 60 1.08 -15.71 -24.73
CA ALA A 60 0.51 -17.06 -24.88
C ALA A 60 -1.02 -17.04 -24.67
N SER A 61 -1.75 -17.42 -25.72
CA SER A 61 -3.23 -17.45 -25.79
C SER A 61 -3.90 -18.36 -24.76
N ASP A 62 -3.25 -19.47 -24.39
CA ASP A 62 -3.90 -20.59 -23.70
C ASP A 62 -3.46 -20.74 -22.23
N THR A 63 -2.88 -19.69 -21.64
CA THR A 63 -2.43 -19.67 -20.24
C THR A 63 -3.06 -18.50 -19.50
N LEU A 64 -3.45 -18.70 -18.25
CA LEU A 64 -3.82 -17.57 -17.40
C LEU A 64 -2.61 -16.63 -17.28
N ALA A 65 -2.79 -15.35 -17.59
CA ALA A 65 -1.68 -14.40 -17.64
C ALA A 65 -1.15 -14.15 -16.23
N GLY A 66 0.14 -14.41 -16.00
CA GLY A 66 0.77 -14.19 -14.70
C GLY A 66 0.70 -12.74 -14.21
N ASN A 67 0.67 -11.78 -15.14
CA ASN A 67 0.38 -10.39 -14.81
C ASN A 67 -0.99 -10.23 -14.18
N ASP A 68 -2.07 -10.82 -14.73
CA ASP A 68 -3.41 -10.68 -14.16
C ASP A 68 -3.51 -11.36 -12.77
N ILE A 69 -2.81 -12.48 -12.62
CA ILE A 69 -2.74 -13.26 -11.37
C ILE A 69 -2.04 -12.46 -10.25
N TYR A 70 -0.81 -12.00 -10.51
CA TYR A 70 0.04 -11.36 -9.52
C TYR A 70 -0.13 -9.83 -9.47
N GLN A 71 -0.98 -9.26 -10.33
CA GLN A 71 -1.30 -7.83 -10.32
C GLN A 71 -1.93 -7.41 -8.99
N HIS A 72 -2.80 -8.24 -8.41
CA HIS A 72 -3.40 -7.96 -7.11
C HIS A 72 -2.33 -7.78 -6.02
N LEU A 73 -1.37 -8.72 -5.94
CA LEU A 73 -0.22 -8.62 -5.05
C LEU A 73 0.52 -7.29 -5.22
N ARG A 74 0.96 -6.98 -6.44
CA ARG A 74 1.76 -5.77 -6.71
C ARG A 74 0.97 -4.50 -6.40
N SER A 75 -0.34 -4.51 -6.64
CA SER A 75 -1.25 -3.43 -6.28
C SER A 75 -1.37 -3.24 -4.77
N PHE A 76 -1.45 -4.32 -3.99
CA PHE A 76 -1.53 -4.22 -2.53
C PHE A 76 -0.21 -3.72 -1.92
N ILE A 77 0.93 -4.18 -2.44
CA ILE A 77 2.24 -3.67 -2.06
C ILE A 77 2.34 -2.17 -2.38
N PHE A 78 1.93 -1.78 -3.58
CA PHE A 78 1.93 -0.38 -4.01
C PHE A 78 1.00 0.51 -3.17
N ILE A 79 -0.19 0.04 -2.81
CA ILE A 79 -1.11 0.74 -1.89
C ILE A 79 -0.44 0.93 -0.52
N GLY A 80 0.23 -0.11 -0.02
CA GLY A 80 0.97 -0.05 1.24
C GLY A 80 2.11 0.97 1.21
N GLU A 81 2.93 0.96 0.15
CA GLU A 81 3.98 1.96 -0.07
C GLU A 81 3.40 3.39 -0.20
N SER A 82 2.32 3.54 -0.96
CA SER A 82 1.64 4.83 -1.14
C SER A 82 1.07 5.39 0.16
N ALA A 83 0.54 4.53 1.04
CA ALA A 83 0.10 4.94 2.38
C ALA A 83 1.28 5.47 3.22
N ALA A 84 2.45 4.85 3.11
CA ALA A 84 3.66 5.33 3.78
C ALA A 84 4.14 6.68 3.20
N ASN A 85 3.96 6.93 1.90
CA ASN A 85 4.25 8.24 1.29
C ASN A 85 3.39 9.36 1.89
N ILE A 86 2.11 9.10 2.22
CA ILE A 86 1.24 10.09 2.90
C ILE A 86 1.85 10.49 4.25
N VAL A 87 2.34 9.50 5.01
CA VAL A 87 2.94 9.75 6.33
C VAL A 87 4.26 10.50 6.20
N GLN A 88 5.12 10.11 5.24
CA GLN A 88 6.32 10.86 4.92
C GLN A 88 6.00 12.34 4.65
N ASN A 89 4.95 12.61 3.87
CA ASN A 89 4.53 13.99 3.58
C ASN A 89 4.03 14.74 4.81
N ILE A 90 3.36 14.07 5.76
CA ILE A 90 3.02 14.67 7.06
C ILE A 90 4.29 15.04 7.82
N MET A 91 5.29 14.16 7.86
CA MET A 91 6.58 14.45 8.52
C MET A 91 7.30 15.63 7.86
N VAL A 92 7.31 15.70 6.53
CA VAL A 92 7.84 16.86 5.78
C VAL A 92 7.09 18.14 6.17
N ALA A 93 5.76 18.10 6.23
CA ALA A 93 4.96 19.26 6.65
C ALA A 93 5.28 19.69 8.09
N ILE A 94 5.43 18.74 9.03
CA ILE A 94 5.85 19.02 10.41
C ILE A 94 7.20 19.76 10.44
N ALA A 95 8.17 19.32 9.64
CA ALA A 95 9.49 19.95 9.56
C ALA A 95 9.44 21.37 8.96
N VAL A 96 8.69 21.53 7.86
CA VAL A 96 8.59 22.78 7.09
C VAL A 96 7.86 23.86 7.88
N TYR A 97 6.76 23.50 8.55
CA TYR A 97 5.97 24.43 9.37
C TYR A 97 6.47 24.55 10.81
N GLU A 98 7.62 23.96 11.14
CA GLU A 98 8.24 24.03 12.46
C GLU A 98 7.32 23.55 13.61
N ILE A 99 6.56 22.48 13.34
CA ILE A 99 5.66 21.82 14.30
C ILE A 99 6.50 20.92 15.23
N ASN A 100 7.41 21.54 15.97
CA ASN A 100 8.57 20.89 16.57
C ASN A 100 8.74 21.09 18.07
N LYS A 101 7.69 21.62 18.69
CA LYS A 101 7.60 21.92 20.11
C LYS A 101 6.14 21.83 20.52
N PRO A 102 5.85 21.67 21.83
CA PRO A 102 4.50 21.74 22.33
C PRO A 102 3.80 23.01 21.82
N MET A 103 2.69 22.83 21.13
CA MET A 103 1.94 23.92 20.53
C MET A 103 0.48 23.55 20.35
N THR A 104 -0.36 24.57 20.21
CA THR A 104 -1.76 24.41 19.86
C THR A 104 -2.12 25.49 18.85
N THR A 105 -2.80 25.10 17.77
CA THR A 105 -3.29 26.03 16.76
C THR A 105 -4.58 25.51 16.15
N THR A 106 -5.33 26.40 15.51
CA THR A 106 -6.54 26.07 14.77
C THR A 106 -6.40 26.62 13.35
N PHE A 107 -6.76 25.81 12.36
CA PHE A 107 -6.81 26.20 10.95
C PHE A 107 -8.08 25.63 10.30
N ASN A 108 -8.46 26.12 9.13
CA ASN A 108 -9.58 25.53 8.39
C ASN A 108 -9.05 24.52 7.38
N GLY A 109 -9.70 23.37 7.24
CA GLY A 109 -9.38 22.40 6.20
C GLY A 109 -9.63 23.00 4.82
N ASP A 110 -8.65 22.93 3.93
CA ASP A 110 -8.71 23.58 2.61
C ASP A 110 -9.80 22.99 1.68
N LYS A 111 -10.21 21.74 1.95
CA LYS A 111 -11.20 21.02 1.13
C LYS A 111 -12.61 21.07 1.71
N ASP A 112 -12.76 20.87 3.02
CA ASP A 112 -14.06 20.81 3.68
C ASP A 112 -14.45 22.12 4.39
N GLY A 113 -13.52 23.09 4.50
CA GLY A 113 -13.74 24.37 5.17
C GLY A 113 -13.94 24.26 6.69
N ARG A 114 -13.73 23.08 7.28
CA ARG A 114 -14.04 22.81 8.69
C ARG A 114 -12.85 23.17 9.58
N PRO A 115 -13.09 23.74 10.77
CA PRO A 115 -12.02 24.03 11.72
C PRO A 115 -11.34 22.74 12.20
N LYS A 116 -10.01 22.71 12.11
CA LYS A 116 -9.13 21.64 12.56
C LYS A 116 -8.26 22.16 13.71
N ASN A 117 -8.31 21.48 14.84
CA ASN A 117 -7.49 21.78 16.01
C ASN A 117 -6.25 20.89 15.99
N LEU A 118 -5.08 21.52 15.96
CA LEU A 118 -3.78 20.88 15.99
C LEU A 118 -3.17 21.05 17.38
N VAL A 119 -2.72 19.95 17.97
CA VAL A 119 -2.04 19.93 19.28
C VAL A 119 -0.78 19.09 19.18
N VAL A 120 0.32 19.62 19.67
CA VAL A 120 1.59 18.89 19.85
C VAL A 120 1.93 18.84 21.34
N ILE A 121 2.28 17.66 21.84
CA ILE A 121 2.76 17.45 23.21
C ILE A 121 4.06 16.65 23.19
N GLU A 122 4.84 16.76 24.27
CA GLU A 122 6.06 15.98 24.50
C GLU A 122 5.81 14.77 25.40
N ASN A 123 6.74 13.80 25.38
CA ASN A 123 6.79 12.67 26.30
C ASN A 123 5.50 11.85 26.33
N SER A 124 4.91 11.62 25.16
CA SER A 124 3.65 10.92 25.04
C SER A 124 3.83 9.41 25.16
N GLN A 125 3.07 8.77 26.06
CA GLN A 125 3.03 7.32 26.17
C GLN A 125 2.02 6.73 25.18
N PHE A 126 2.44 5.74 24.39
CA PHE A 126 1.54 4.95 23.54
C PHE A 126 2.12 3.54 23.36
N GLU A 127 1.30 2.51 23.54
CA GLU A 127 1.68 1.08 23.37
C GLU A 127 3.03 0.72 24.03
N ASN A 128 3.19 1.06 25.30
CA ASN A 128 4.40 0.84 26.11
C ASN A 128 5.68 1.54 25.61
N THR A 129 5.56 2.49 24.68
CA THR A 129 6.65 3.33 24.21
C THR A 129 6.41 4.77 24.63
N THR A 130 7.44 5.41 25.17
CA THR A 130 7.48 6.87 25.33
C THR A 130 8.00 7.48 24.04
N TYR A 131 7.17 8.31 23.42
CA TYR A 131 7.54 9.09 22.24
C TYR A 131 7.95 10.50 22.64
N GLU A 132 8.99 11.03 22.00
CA GLU A 132 9.48 12.41 22.19
C GLU A 132 8.34 13.39 21.92
N PHE A 133 7.59 13.18 20.84
CA PHE A 133 6.48 14.03 20.45
C PHE A 133 5.24 13.25 20.02
N GLN A 134 4.07 13.86 20.26
CA GLN A 134 2.80 13.47 19.67
C GLN A 134 2.13 14.69 19.03
N LEU A 135 1.78 14.59 17.76
CA LEU A 135 0.87 15.47 17.03
C LEU A 135 -0.53 14.86 17.04
N THR A 136 -1.57 15.66 17.27
CA THR A 136 -2.97 15.28 17.10
C THR A 136 -3.72 16.39 16.38
N ILE A 137 -4.43 16.03 15.31
CA ILE A 137 -5.32 16.93 14.56
C ILE A 137 -6.75 16.41 14.71
N ILE A 138 -7.65 17.29 15.13
CA ILE A 138 -9.05 16.99 15.43
C ILE A 138 -9.95 17.86 14.55
N ASP A 139 -10.96 17.28 13.91
CA ASP A 139 -12.10 18.03 13.37
C ASP A 139 -12.90 18.61 14.54
N ALA A 140 -12.76 19.92 14.78
CA ALA A 140 -13.30 20.56 15.97
C ALA A 140 -14.83 20.43 16.06
N ASN A 141 -15.49 20.40 14.90
CA ASN A 141 -16.94 20.25 14.77
C ASN A 141 -17.42 18.79 15.02
N SER A 142 -16.50 17.87 15.31
CA SER A 142 -16.78 16.45 15.53
C SER A 142 -16.10 15.91 16.78
N SER A 143 -15.69 16.81 17.67
CA SER A 143 -15.06 16.48 18.95
C SER A 143 -15.92 15.63 19.90
N THR A 144 -17.23 15.56 19.66
CA THR A 144 -18.19 14.74 20.45
C THR A 144 -18.42 13.34 19.88
N GLU A 145 -17.84 13.02 18.72
CA GLU A 145 -17.92 11.67 18.14
C GLU A 145 -17.11 10.66 18.97
N ALA A 146 -17.36 9.36 18.77
CA ALA A 146 -16.69 8.30 19.54
C ALA A 146 -15.16 8.29 19.41
N ASP A 147 -14.63 8.76 18.27
CA ASP A 147 -13.19 8.93 18.04
C ASP A 147 -12.65 10.30 18.47
N GLY A 148 -13.48 11.13 19.11
CA GLY A 148 -13.19 12.51 19.49
C GLY A 148 -12.94 13.43 18.29
N GLY A 149 -13.40 13.07 17.09
CA GLY A 149 -13.15 13.82 15.86
C GLY A 149 -11.71 13.75 15.37
N LYS A 150 -10.88 12.85 15.92
CA LYS A 150 -9.46 12.71 15.57
C LYS A 150 -9.33 12.36 14.09
N ALA A 151 -8.52 13.14 13.39
CA ALA A 151 -8.26 13.02 11.96
C ALA A 151 -6.87 12.43 11.70
N ILE A 152 -5.87 12.95 12.41
CA ILE A 152 -4.47 12.52 12.31
C ILE A 152 -3.90 12.44 13.73
N GLN A 153 -3.15 11.38 14.01
CA GLN A 153 -2.32 11.28 15.20
C GLN A 153 -0.95 10.72 14.81
N VAL A 154 0.12 11.43 15.13
CA VAL A 154 1.48 11.02 14.80
C VAL A 154 2.34 11.05 16.05
N PHE A 155 3.11 10.00 16.28
CA PHE A 155 4.05 9.84 17.36
C PHE A 155 5.43 9.64 16.75
N TRP A 156 6.47 10.32 17.24
CA TRP A 156 7.82 10.11 16.71
C TRP A 156 8.92 10.35 17.75
N ASN A 157 10.02 9.63 17.53
CA ASN A 157 11.33 9.81 18.13
C ASN A 157 12.33 10.17 17.03
N THR A 158 13.31 10.98 17.38
CA THR A 158 14.40 11.36 16.47
C THR A 158 15.61 10.43 16.57
N ASN A 159 15.81 9.76 17.72
CA ASN A 159 16.91 8.82 17.91
C ASN A 159 16.60 7.68 18.93
N PRO A 160 16.57 6.40 18.49
CA PRO A 160 16.50 5.98 17.09
C PRO A 160 15.22 6.51 16.43
N ILE A 161 15.24 6.62 15.10
CA ILE A 161 14.04 7.01 14.34
C ILE A 161 12.99 5.92 14.54
N LYS A 162 11.87 6.31 15.16
CA LYS A 162 10.72 5.45 15.39
C LYS A 162 9.48 6.30 15.36
N GLY A 163 8.38 5.79 14.84
CA GLY A 163 7.10 6.46 15.02
C GLY A 163 5.90 5.68 14.54
N ILE A 164 4.73 6.23 14.86
CA ILE A 164 3.43 5.68 14.50
C ILE A 164 2.58 6.84 13.96
N ALA A 165 1.96 6.64 12.81
CA ALA A 165 0.98 7.56 12.27
C ALA A 165 -0.36 6.85 12.10
N ILE A 166 -1.43 7.43 12.63
CA ILE A 166 -2.80 6.94 12.54
C ILE A 166 -3.63 8.02 11.85
N LEU A 167 -4.39 7.65 10.84
CA LEU A 167 -5.18 8.58 10.03
C LEU A 167 -6.61 8.04 9.84
N LYS A 168 -7.58 8.96 9.84
CA LYS A 168 -8.96 8.69 9.45
C LYS A 168 -9.37 9.71 8.38
N PRO A 169 -9.30 9.37 7.08
CA PRO A 169 -9.54 10.32 5.99
C PRO A 169 -10.88 11.04 6.07
N TYR A 170 -11.92 10.37 6.58
CA TYR A 170 -13.21 11.00 6.80
C TYR A 170 -13.14 12.24 7.69
N ASN A 171 -12.37 12.23 8.77
CA ASN A 171 -12.20 13.40 9.65
C ASN A 171 -11.19 14.42 9.10
N ILE A 172 -10.29 14.00 8.20
CA ILE A 172 -9.38 14.90 7.47
C ILE A 172 -10.18 15.77 6.50
N ASP A 173 -11.00 15.14 5.66
CA ASP A 173 -11.87 15.79 4.69
C ASP A 173 -13.21 15.05 4.60
N ARG A 174 -14.23 15.65 5.23
CA ARG A 174 -15.59 15.09 5.27
C ARG A 174 -16.34 15.17 3.93
N THR A 175 -15.87 15.98 2.98
CA THR A 175 -16.55 16.16 1.70
C THR A 175 -16.15 15.09 0.69
N SER A 176 -14.86 14.77 0.62
CA SER A 176 -14.32 13.80 -0.34
C SER A 176 -14.45 12.35 0.11
N ASN A 177 -14.57 12.09 1.43
CA ASN A 177 -14.47 10.74 2.00
C ASN A 177 -15.78 10.21 2.60
N THR A 178 -16.92 10.75 2.19
CA THR A 178 -18.26 10.38 2.71
C THR A 178 -18.58 8.89 2.58
N ASN A 179 -18.03 8.23 1.56
CA ASN A 179 -18.29 6.81 1.28
C ASN A 179 -17.42 5.85 2.12
N ILE A 180 -16.43 6.36 2.87
CA ILE A 180 -15.51 5.54 3.67
C ILE A 180 -15.37 6.07 5.12
N PRO A 181 -16.50 6.30 5.83
CA PRO A 181 -16.49 7.06 7.09
C PRO A 181 -15.69 6.39 8.21
N ASN A 182 -15.48 5.08 8.12
CA ASN A 182 -14.80 4.27 9.14
C ASN A 182 -13.40 3.82 8.72
N ALA A 183 -12.96 4.13 7.49
CA ALA A 183 -11.65 3.72 7.02
C ALA A 183 -10.55 4.40 7.84
N MET A 184 -9.61 3.62 8.34
CA MET A 184 -8.46 4.08 9.10
C MET A 184 -7.17 3.45 8.57
N TYR A 185 -6.09 4.20 8.69
CA TYR A 185 -4.75 3.84 8.26
C TYR A 185 -3.83 3.96 9.45
N ARG A 186 -2.94 3.00 9.63
CA ARG A 186 -1.89 3.03 10.64
C ARG A 186 -0.56 2.60 10.01
N ILE A 187 0.46 3.42 10.19
CA ILE A 187 1.82 3.14 9.74
C ILE A 187 2.73 3.18 10.95
N ASP A 188 3.44 2.10 11.21
CA ASP A 188 4.47 1.99 12.24
C ASP A 188 5.81 1.93 11.53
N TYR A 189 6.74 2.82 11.85
CA TYR A 189 8.06 2.93 11.22
C TYR A 189 9.18 2.85 12.26
N ASN A 190 10.29 2.19 11.92
CA ASN A 190 11.41 2.04 12.83
C ASN A 190 12.77 1.83 12.10
N GLU A 191 13.84 2.43 12.62
CA GLU A 191 15.23 2.29 12.19
C GLU A 191 16.17 1.83 13.33
N ASP A 192 15.64 1.24 14.41
CA ASP A 192 16.43 0.78 15.56
C ASP A 192 17.17 -0.56 15.35
N GLY A 193 17.16 -1.11 14.14
CA GLY A 193 17.75 -2.41 13.84
C GLY A 193 16.92 -3.62 14.30
N SER A 194 15.76 -3.40 14.94
CA SER A 194 14.89 -4.51 15.36
C SER A 194 14.35 -5.28 14.17
N LEU A 195 13.99 -6.54 14.42
CA LEU A 195 13.63 -7.53 13.39
C LEU A 195 14.76 -7.85 12.39
N GLY A 196 15.98 -7.32 12.59
CA GLY A 196 17.16 -7.63 11.77
C GLY A 196 17.25 -6.84 10.45
N TYR A 197 16.50 -5.73 10.36
CA TYR A 197 16.44 -4.82 9.21
C TYR A 197 17.02 -3.44 9.56
N ASP A 198 17.62 -2.77 8.58
CA ASP A 198 18.13 -1.39 8.73
C ASP A 198 16.98 -0.40 8.96
N ALA A 199 15.84 -0.67 8.31
CA ALA A 199 14.58 0.02 8.53
C ALA A 199 13.42 -0.93 8.24
N HIS A 200 12.32 -0.80 8.95
CA HIS A 200 11.10 -1.53 8.63
C HIS A 200 9.84 -0.71 8.90
N MET A 201 8.75 -1.13 8.27
CA MET A 201 7.44 -0.57 8.50
C MET A 201 6.34 -1.63 8.53
N PHE A 202 5.31 -1.36 9.32
CA PHE A 202 4.02 -2.01 9.21
C PHE A 202 3.00 -1.01 8.68
N VAL A 203 2.22 -1.43 7.69
CA VAL A 203 1.10 -0.66 7.14
C VAL A 203 -0.17 -1.44 7.41
N THR A 204 -1.13 -0.81 8.06
CA THR A 204 -2.44 -1.39 8.37
C THR A 204 -3.55 -0.48 7.87
N ILE A 205 -4.49 -1.04 7.13
CA ILE A 205 -5.70 -0.37 6.67
C ILE A 205 -6.90 -1.21 7.12
N ALA A 206 -7.88 -0.57 7.77
CA ALA A 206 -9.06 -1.25 8.28
C ALA A 206 -10.31 -0.38 8.14
N GLY A 207 -11.49 -1.01 8.22
CA GLY A 207 -12.77 -0.31 8.17
C GLY A 207 -13.18 0.17 6.78
N ILE A 208 -12.62 -0.43 5.71
CA ILE A 208 -13.07 -0.17 4.33
C ILE A 208 -14.45 -0.83 4.17
N PRO A 209 -15.50 -0.06 3.80
CA PRO A 209 -16.82 -0.62 3.60
C PRO A 209 -16.83 -1.55 2.39
N LEU A 210 -17.53 -2.68 2.52
CA LEU A 210 -17.73 -3.61 1.42
C LEU A 210 -18.63 -2.99 0.35
N SER A 211 -18.21 -3.10 -0.90
CA SER A 211 -19.02 -2.72 -2.06
C SER A 211 -19.66 -3.96 -2.69
N THR A 212 -20.38 -3.76 -3.79
CA THR A 212 -20.91 -4.86 -4.62
C THR A 212 -19.83 -5.58 -5.45
N ASP A 213 -18.60 -5.07 -5.46
CA ASP A 213 -17.47 -5.75 -6.09
C ASP A 213 -17.12 -7.00 -5.28
N ILE A 214 -17.12 -8.16 -5.94
CA ILE A 214 -16.79 -9.44 -5.30
C ILE A 214 -15.34 -9.45 -4.81
N TYR A 215 -14.44 -8.64 -5.39
CA TYR A 215 -13.05 -8.53 -4.97
C TYR A 215 -12.79 -7.31 -4.07
N ALA A 216 -13.84 -6.71 -3.49
CA ALA A 216 -13.68 -5.60 -2.54
C ALA A 216 -12.83 -5.99 -1.32
N ILE A 217 -11.90 -5.10 -0.96
CA ILE A 217 -11.04 -5.24 0.22
C ILE A 217 -11.77 -4.67 1.44
N ASN A 218 -11.66 -5.36 2.57
CA ASN A 218 -12.12 -4.82 3.86
C ASN A 218 -10.95 -4.36 4.75
N THR A 219 -9.87 -5.13 4.77
CA THR A 219 -8.67 -4.88 5.57
C THR A 219 -7.41 -5.24 4.78
N LEU A 220 -6.30 -4.57 5.08
CA LEU A 220 -4.96 -4.86 4.58
C LEU A 220 -3.98 -4.72 5.74
N LYS A 221 -3.07 -5.68 5.91
CA LYS A 221 -1.89 -5.52 6.76
C LYS A 221 -0.66 -5.98 6.00
N MET A 222 0.38 -5.16 6.02
CA MET A 222 1.63 -5.42 5.32
C MET A 222 2.82 -5.04 6.20
N PHE A 223 3.88 -5.81 6.10
CA PHE A 223 5.22 -5.49 6.58
C PHE A 223 6.12 -5.22 5.38
N ALA A 224 7.02 -4.24 5.49
CA ALA A 224 8.15 -4.08 4.59
C ALA A 224 9.43 -3.81 5.39
N GLY A 225 10.49 -4.59 5.15
CA GLY A 225 11.77 -4.50 5.85
C GLY A 225 12.93 -4.38 4.87
N LYS A 226 13.76 -3.36 5.04
CA LYS A 226 14.96 -3.13 4.24
C LYS A 226 16.22 -3.60 4.96
N LYS A 227 17.03 -4.39 4.27
CA LYS A 227 18.36 -4.81 4.74
C LYS A 227 19.36 -4.70 3.58
N ALA A 228 20.27 -3.74 3.70
CA ALA A 228 21.13 -3.30 2.63
C ALA A 228 20.31 -3.02 1.34
N ASP A 229 20.58 -3.76 0.27
CA ASP A 229 19.97 -3.60 -1.05
C ASP A 229 18.72 -4.47 -1.25
N ILE A 230 18.26 -5.18 -0.22
CA ILE A 230 17.10 -6.08 -0.32
C ILE A 230 15.94 -5.55 0.54
N VAL A 231 14.74 -5.60 -0.03
CA VAL A 231 13.49 -5.30 0.65
C VAL A 231 12.64 -6.56 0.69
N ASP A 232 12.31 -7.01 1.89
CA ASP A 232 11.35 -8.09 2.12
C ASP A 232 9.98 -7.50 2.44
N VAL A 233 8.94 -8.14 1.94
CA VAL A 233 7.56 -7.73 2.14
C VAL A 233 6.72 -8.96 2.47
N TYR A 234 5.80 -8.86 3.41
CA TYR A 234 4.77 -9.88 3.59
C TYR A 234 3.49 -9.24 4.11
N GLY A 235 2.35 -9.87 3.85
CA GLY A 235 1.07 -9.29 4.22
C GLY A 235 -0.14 -10.10 3.79
N ASN A 236 -1.31 -9.56 4.15
CA ASN A 236 -2.59 -10.11 3.76
C ASN A 236 -3.54 -8.95 3.44
N SER A 237 -4.34 -9.09 2.39
CA SER A 237 -5.60 -8.36 2.24
C SER A 237 -6.78 -9.30 2.40
N ASN A 238 -7.84 -8.87 3.07
CA ASN A 238 -9.07 -9.64 3.23
C ASN A 238 -10.12 -9.20 2.22
N HIS A 239 -10.69 -10.17 1.49
CA HIS A 239 -11.74 -9.95 0.51
C HIS A 239 -12.95 -10.84 0.85
N PRO A 240 -13.85 -10.37 1.73
CA PRO A 240 -14.98 -11.17 2.24
C PRO A 240 -15.94 -11.71 1.18
N ASN A 241 -16.07 -11.01 0.05
CA ASN A 241 -16.98 -11.38 -1.03
C ASN A 241 -16.28 -12.18 -2.15
N ALA A 242 -14.96 -12.40 -2.06
CA ALA A 242 -14.21 -13.01 -3.14
C ALA A 242 -14.71 -14.43 -3.37
N GLN A 243 -14.95 -14.76 -4.64
CA GLN A 243 -15.48 -16.03 -5.08
C GLN A 243 -14.75 -16.44 -6.37
N PHE A 244 -14.37 -17.70 -6.47
CA PHE A 244 -13.72 -18.26 -7.67
C PHE A 244 -14.69 -19.18 -8.43
N PHE A 245 -14.35 -20.46 -8.59
CA PHE A 245 -15.16 -21.42 -9.37
C PHE A 245 -16.26 -22.13 -8.56
N THR A 246 -16.31 -21.92 -7.24
CA THR A 246 -17.23 -22.59 -6.31
C THR A 246 -18.14 -21.58 -5.64
N ASN A 247 -19.08 -22.04 -4.80
CA ASN A 247 -19.92 -21.14 -3.99
C ASN A 247 -19.25 -20.66 -2.70
N GLU A 248 -17.98 -21.05 -2.48
CA GLU A 248 -17.22 -20.61 -1.31
C GLU A 248 -16.79 -19.16 -1.51
N THR A 249 -16.98 -18.37 -0.45
CA THR A 249 -16.68 -16.93 -0.46
C THR A 249 -15.77 -16.56 0.70
N GLY A 250 -14.97 -15.52 0.52
CA GLY A 250 -14.14 -14.96 1.57
C GLY A 250 -12.74 -15.54 1.53
N PHE A 251 -11.85 -14.82 0.88
CA PHE A 251 -10.45 -15.19 0.75
C PHE A 251 -9.54 -14.06 1.19
N ASN A 252 -8.42 -14.43 1.79
CA ASN A 252 -7.30 -13.54 1.95
C ASN A 252 -6.37 -13.69 0.75
N TRP A 253 -5.82 -12.58 0.25
CA TRP A 253 -4.60 -12.63 -0.57
C TRP A 253 -3.43 -12.52 0.40
N ALA A 254 -2.90 -13.66 0.82
CA ALA A 254 -1.75 -13.75 1.70
C ALA A 254 -0.47 -13.85 0.86
N PHE A 255 0.57 -13.10 1.21
CA PHE A 255 1.76 -13.03 0.37
C PHE A 255 3.05 -12.82 1.13
N VAL A 256 4.13 -13.28 0.51
CA VAL A 256 5.51 -12.94 0.84
C VAL A 256 6.22 -12.53 -0.45
N ALA A 257 7.14 -11.58 -0.36
CA ALA A 257 7.95 -11.13 -1.47
C ALA A 257 9.33 -10.66 -0.99
N SER A 258 10.30 -10.75 -1.88
CA SER A 258 11.62 -10.14 -1.68
C SER A 258 12.08 -9.52 -2.98
N ALA A 259 12.69 -8.34 -2.92
CA ALA A 259 13.18 -7.63 -4.10
C ALA A 259 14.54 -7.00 -3.85
N ASN A 260 15.36 -7.01 -4.90
CA ASN A 260 16.65 -6.36 -4.92
C ASN A 260 16.53 -4.97 -5.54
N GLN A 261 16.98 -3.93 -4.84
CA GLN A 261 16.87 -2.53 -5.27
C GLN A 261 17.75 -2.25 -6.49
N THR A 262 19.04 -2.61 -6.44
CA THR A 262 20.00 -2.29 -7.52
C THR A 262 19.67 -3.00 -8.84
N GLY A 263 19.31 -4.27 -8.78
CA GLY A 263 18.96 -5.09 -9.94
C GLY A 263 17.50 -4.95 -10.39
N ASN A 264 16.64 -4.34 -9.56
CA ASN A 264 15.19 -4.21 -9.76
C ASN A 264 14.54 -5.53 -10.23
N VAL A 265 14.85 -6.60 -9.50
CA VAL A 265 14.26 -7.94 -9.66
C VAL A 265 13.53 -8.31 -8.39
N GLY A 266 12.50 -9.14 -8.52
CA GLY A 266 11.64 -9.52 -7.41
C GLY A 266 11.14 -10.95 -7.51
N ILE A 267 10.80 -11.51 -6.36
CA ILE A 267 10.19 -12.83 -6.23
C ILE A 267 9.03 -12.74 -5.24
N ALA A 268 7.96 -13.50 -5.46
CA ALA A 268 6.86 -13.54 -4.52
C ALA A 268 6.10 -14.88 -4.53
N GLU A 269 5.46 -15.18 -3.42
CA GLU A 269 4.46 -16.25 -3.32
C GLU A 269 3.13 -15.66 -2.86
N VAL A 270 2.05 -16.24 -3.38
CA VAL A 270 0.69 -15.84 -3.03
C VAL A 270 -0.12 -17.08 -2.65
N GLY A 271 -0.72 -17.02 -1.48
CA GLY A 271 -1.76 -17.93 -1.02
C GLY A 271 -3.12 -17.25 -1.05
N LEU A 272 -4.15 -18.07 -1.25
CA LEU A 272 -5.56 -17.70 -1.17
C LEU A 272 -6.27 -18.46 -0.03
N PRO A 273 -5.81 -18.37 1.24
CA PRO A 273 -6.49 -19.05 2.33
C PRO A 273 -7.90 -18.47 2.55
N PRO A 274 -8.85 -19.27 3.04
CA PRO A 274 -10.14 -18.79 3.53
C PRO A 274 -9.96 -17.67 4.57
N SER A 275 -10.84 -16.68 4.55
CA SER A 275 -10.75 -15.53 5.46
C SER A 275 -10.87 -15.89 6.94
N ASP A 276 -11.49 -17.04 7.25
CA ASP A 276 -11.64 -17.58 8.60
C ASP A 276 -10.53 -18.58 8.99
N LEU A 277 -9.54 -18.83 8.11
CA LEU A 277 -8.41 -19.70 8.42
C LEU A 277 -7.61 -19.13 9.60
N ASN A 278 -7.71 -19.79 10.75
CA ASN A 278 -6.93 -19.48 11.93
C ASN A 278 -5.65 -20.33 11.96
N SER A 279 -4.70 -19.99 11.09
CA SER A 279 -3.38 -20.61 11.08
C SER A 279 -2.31 -19.54 10.96
N GLU A 280 -1.16 -19.80 11.56
CA GLU A 280 0.07 -19.06 11.28
C GLU A 280 1.11 -19.92 10.54
N SER A 281 0.73 -21.09 10.02
CA SER A 281 1.67 -21.96 9.31
C SER A 281 1.91 -21.44 7.90
N ARG A 282 3.19 -21.29 7.51
CA ARG A 282 3.56 -20.96 6.12
C ARG A 282 3.01 -22.03 5.16
N THR A 283 3.15 -23.30 5.53
CA THR A 283 2.65 -24.44 4.75
C THR A 283 1.12 -24.39 4.58
N ASP A 284 0.36 -24.01 5.61
CA ASP A 284 -1.10 -23.93 5.46
C ASP A 284 -1.48 -22.75 4.55
N ILE A 285 -0.82 -21.60 4.74
CA ILE A 285 -1.18 -20.34 4.08
C ILE A 285 -0.69 -20.29 2.63
N LEU A 286 0.58 -20.60 2.38
CA LEU A 286 1.24 -20.37 1.09
C LEU A 286 1.41 -21.64 0.26
N GLU A 287 1.45 -22.83 0.86
CA GLU A 287 1.62 -24.08 0.11
C GLU A 287 0.26 -24.78 -0.10
N THR A 288 -0.42 -25.14 0.98
CA THR A 288 -1.73 -25.82 0.94
C THR A 288 -2.77 -24.95 0.24
N ASN A 289 -2.87 -23.69 0.66
CA ASN A 289 -3.72 -22.69 0.02
C ASN A 289 -2.96 -21.85 -1.00
N SER A 290 -1.90 -22.39 -1.63
CA SER A 290 -1.23 -21.70 -2.74
C SER A 290 -2.24 -21.32 -3.83
N LEU A 291 -1.98 -20.22 -4.51
CA LEU A 291 -2.79 -19.79 -5.65
C LEU A 291 -3.05 -20.94 -6.65
N TYR A 292 -2.02 -21.71 -7.01
CA TYR A 292 -2.16 -22.87 -7.89
C TYR A 292 -3.12 -23.91 -7.29
N ASN A 293 -2.94 -24.30 -6.03
CA ASN A 293 -3.75 -25.33 -5.40
C ASN A 293 -5.21 -24.91 -5.27
N VAL A 294 -5.49 -23.66 -4.88
CA VAL A 294 -6.87 -23.15 -4.79
C VAL A 294 -7.54 -23.17 -6.16
N PHE A 295 -6.88 -22.63 -7.20
CA PHE A 295 -7.44 -22.63 -8.55
C PHE A 295 -7.62 -24.04 -9.12
N TYR A 296 -6.63 -24.92 -8.92
CA TYR A 296 -6.68 -26.30 -9.38
C TYR A 296 -7.83 -27.08 -8.73
N ASN A 297 -7.96 -26.99 -7.40
CA ASN A 297 -8.99 -27.69 -6.63
C ASN A 297 -10.39 -27.16 -6.96
N HIS A 298 -10.57 -25.83 -7.00
CA HIS A 298 -11.85 -25.23 -7.31
C HIS A 298 -12.28 -25.51 -8.76
N ALA A 299 -11.33 -25.56 -9.71
CA ALA A 299 -11.63 -25.95 -11.09
C ALA A 299 -12.12 -27.40 -11.19
N HIS A 300 -11.49 -28.35 -10.49
CA HIS A 300 -11.95 -29.75 -10.49
C HIS A 300 -13.27 -29.94 -9.75
N GLN A 301 -13.55 -29.12 -8.73
CA GLN A 301 -14.85 -29.14 -8.06
C GLN A 301 -15.96 -28.61 -8.97
N ALA A 302 -15.71 -27.53 -9.71
CA ALA A 302 -16.68 -26.95 -10.65
C ALA A 302 -16.86 -27.79 -11.91
N TYR A 303 -15.79 -28.45 -12.38
CA TYR A 303 -15.76 -29.26 -13.59
C TYR A 303 -15.15 -30.65 -13.33
N PRO A 304 -15.87 -31.57 -12.67
CA PRO A 304 -15.32 -32.86 -12.24
C PRO A 304 -14.82 -33.78 -13.36
N SER A 305 -15.24 -33.53 -14.61
CA SER A 305 -14.82 -34.29 -15.79
C SER A 305 -13.68 -33.64 -16.58
N ALA A 306 -13.16 -32.50 -16.13
CA ALA A 306 -12.06 -31.83 -16.81
C ALA A 306 -10.77 -32.64 -16.65
N ASP A 307 -10.03 -32.79 -17.75
CA ASP A 307 -8.74 -33.49 -17.74
C ASP A 307 -7.68 -32.61 -17.06
N SER A 308 -6.98 -33.17 -16.07
CA SER A 308 -5.87 -32.50 -15.41
C SER A 308 -4.77 -32.09 -16.37
N THR A 309 -4.58 -32.80 -17.50
CA THR A 309 -3.62 -32.43 -18.54
C THR A 309 -4.05 -31.19 -19.34
N ALA A 310 -5.33 -30.80 -19.29
CA ALA A 310 -5.83 -29.55 -19.85
C ALA A 310 -5.76 -28.40 -18.83
N ILE A 311 -5.99 -28.67 -17.54
CA ILE A 311 -5.98 -27.65 -16.48
C ILE A 311 -4.55 -27.22 -16.10
N ALA A 312 -3.62 -28.16 -15.96
CA ALA A 312 -2.27 -27.86 -15.47
C ALA A 312 -1.49 -26.87 -16.36
N PRO A 313 -1.51 -26.99 -17.71
CA PRO A 313 -0.88 -25.99 -18.58
C PRO A 313 -1.51 -24.61 -18.46
N TYR A 314 -2.84 -24.53 -18.29
CA TYR A 314 -3.56 -23.27 -18.12
C TYR A 314 -3.11 -22.51 -16.85
N LEU A 315 -2.80 -23.27 -15.80
CA LEU A 315 -2.39 -22.75 -14.49
C LEU A 315 -0.86 -22.62 -14.32
N VAL A 316 -0.05 -22.82 -15.37
CA VAL A 316 1.42 -22.83 -15.23
C VAL A 316 1.98 -21.55 -14.59
N ASN A 317 1.39 -20.39 -14.89
CA ASN A 317 1.82 -19.11 -14.33
C ASN A 317 1.40 -18.90 -12.87
N THR A 318 0.54 -19.75 -12.32
CA THR A 318 0.15 -19.70 -10.90
C THR A 318 1.09 -20.49 -10.00
N GLN A 319 2.06 -21.21 -10.58
CA GLN A 319 3.10 -21.92 -9.85
C GLN A 319 3.95 -20.94 -9.04
N ALA A 320 4.20 -21.28 -7.78
CA ALA A 320 5.00 -20.48 -6.88
C ALA A 320 6.47 -20.93 -6.94
N PRO A 321 7.44 -20.01 -6.76
CA PRO A 321 7.24 -18.57 -6.64
C PRO A 321 7.04 -17.89 -8.02
N GLY A 322 6.41 -16.72 -8.03
CA GLY A 322 6.36 -15.83 -9.19
C GLY A 322 7.62 -14.95 -9.24
N TYR A 323 8.21 -14.80 -10.43
CA TYR A 323 9.42 -14.00 -10.65
C TYR A 323 9.10 -12.74 -11.46
N PHE A 324 9.72 -11.62 -11.08
CA PHE A 324 9.45 -10.28 -11.59
C PHE A 324 10.73 -9.51 -11.92
N ASN A 325 10.63 -8.62 -12.90
CA ASN A 325 11.63 -7.57 -13.16
C ASN A 325 10.93 -6.20 -13.28
N ASN A 326 11.68 -5.19 -13.69
CA ASN A 326 11.19 -3.83 -13.97
C ASN A 326 10.06 -3.75 -15.02
N TYR A 327 9.79 -4.80 -15.79
CA TYR A 327 8.72 -4.88 -16.79
C TYR A 327 7.48 -5.65 -16.31
N GLY A 328 7.52 -6.24 -15.11
CA GLY A 328 6.42 -7.01 -14.52
C GLY A 328 6.75 -8.49 -14.35
N PHE A 329 5.70 -9.33 -14.38
CA PHE A 329 5.84 -10.78 -14.22
C PHE A 329 6.60 -11.41 -15.38
N ILE A 330 7.48 -12.36 -15.06
CA ILE A 330 8.27 -13.13 -16.03
C ILE A 330 7.69 -14.54 -16.17
N GLN A 331 7.68 -15.30 -15.08
CA GLN A 331 7.22 -16.68 -15.03
C GLN A 331 7.00 -17.15 -13.59
N GLY A 332 6.28 -18.25 -13.41
CA GLY A 332 6.09 -18.93 -12.13
C GLY A 332 6.93 -20.21 -12.02
N GLY A 333 7.23 -20.62 -10.80
CA GLY A 333 7.88 -21.89 -10.45
C GLY A 333 9.41 -21.87 -10.56
N THR A 334 9.95 -21.68 -11.76
CA THR A 334 11.41 -21.79 -11.98
C THR A 334 12.07 -20.43 -12.10
N ALA A 335 13.24 -20.24 -11.48
CA ALA A 335 14.00 -19.00 -11.60
C ALA A 335 14.44 -18.70 -13.04
N PRO A 336 14.25 -17.46 -13.55
CA PRO A 336 14.73 -17.06 -14.87
C PRO A 336 16.26 -17.01 -14.99
N SER A 337 16.97 -16.74 -13.88
CA SER A 337 18.43 -16.63 -13.83
C SER A 337 18.96 -16.75 -12.40
N SER A 338 20.28 -16.80 -12.24
CA SER A 338 20.94 -16.85 -10.93
C SER A 338 20.79 -15.57 -10.10
N ASN A 339 20.32 -14.46 -10.69
CA ASN A 339 20.09 -13.20 -9.98
C ASN A 339 19.02 -13.30 -8.87
N TYR A 340 18.17 -14.34 -8.93
CA TYR A 340 17.09 -14.55 -7.97
C TYR A 340 17.49 -15.44 -6.78
N THR A 341 18.63 -16.13 -6.84
CA THR A 341 19.06 -17.12 -5.83
C THR A 341 19.05 -16.56 -4.41
N ALA A 342 19.53 -15.32 -4.23
CA ALA A 342 19.55 -14.66 -2.93
C ALA A 342 18.13 -14.34 -2.42
N LEU A 343 17.19 -14.05 -3.32
CA LEU A 343 15.80 -13.72 -2.98
C LEU A 343 15.00 -14.98 -2.65
N GLU A 344 15.23 -16.10 -3.35
CA GLU A 344 14.63 -17.41 -3.04
C GLU A 344 14.91 -17.83 -1.61
N SER A 345 16.18 -17.75 -1.19
CA SER A 345 16.57 -18.08 0.19
C SER A 345 15.90 -17.17 1.24
N ARG A 346 15.50 -15.95 0.86
CA ARG A 346 14.87 -15.01 1.79
C ARG A 346 13.39 -15.28 1.97
N ILE A 347 12.64 -15.50 0.89
CA ILE A 347 11.18 -15.68 0.98
C ILE A 347 10.78 -16.96 1.74
N GLU A 348 11.65 -17.96 1.78
CA GLU A 348 11.44 -19.17 2.61
C GLU A 348 11.37 -18.85 4.11
N ASN A 349 12.03 -17.79 4.56
CA ASN A 349 12.02 -17.35 5.95
C ASN A 349 10.90 -16.35 6.26
N LEU A 350 10.11 -15.95 5.26
CA LEU A 350 8.99 -15.03 5.42
C LEU A 350 7.69 -15.81 5.62
N LYS A 351 6.75 -15.18 6.32
CA LYS A 351 5.46 -15.76 6.65
C LYS A 351 4.39 -14.66 6.67
N PRO A 352 3.25 -14.84 5.98
CA PRO A 352 2.14 -13.89 6.08
C PRO A 352 1.54 -13.86 7.50
N PHE A 353 0.68 -12.87 7.75
CA PHE A 353 -0.10 -12.83 8.97
C PHE A 353 -1.21 -13.89 8.96
N ASN A 354 -1.71 -14.21 10.15
CA ASN A 354 -2.86 -15.11 10.33
C ASN A 354 -4.12 -14.55 9.62
N PRO A 355 -4.71 -15.25 8.64
CA PRO A 355 -5.86 -14.75 7.88
C PRO A 355 -7.04 -14.34 8.75
N SER A 356 -7.43 -15.16 9.73
CA SER A 356 -8.56 -14.86 10.62
C SER A 356 -8.36 -13.56 11.42
N VAL A 357 -7.14 -13.27 11.85
CA VAL A 357 -6.79 -12.05 12.59
C VAL A 357 -6.87 -10.83 11.68
N ILE A 358 -6.43 -10.94 10.42
CA ILE A 358 -6.50 -9.83 9.47
C ILE A 358 -7.94 -9.57 9.05
N SER A 359 -8.76 -10.61 8.90
CA SER A 359 -10.16 -10.48 8.56
C SER A 359 -10.98 -9.73 9.61
N SER A 360 -10.60 -9.80 10.89
CA SER A 360 -11.26 -9.09 11.99
C SER A 360 -10.52 -7.82 12.45
N LEU A 361 -9.57 -7.32 11.66
CA LEU A 361 -8.68 -6.23 12.06
C LEU A 361 -9.43 -4.91 12.22
N THR A 362 -9.20 -4.24 13.36
CA THR A 362 -9.74 -2.92 13.67
C THR A 362 -8.61 -1.97 14.05
N LEU A 363 -8.83 -0.68 13.82
CA LEU A 363 -7.92 0.39 14.24
C LEU A 363 -8.65 1.41 15.11
N SER A 364 -7.91 2.01 16.03
CA SER A 364 -8.38 3.12 16.87
C SER A 364 -7.24 4.10 17.08
N PHE A 365 -7.58 5.36 17.37
CA PHE A 365 -6.61 6.32 17.89
C PHE A 365 -6.25 5.98 19.34
N LYS A 366 -5.13 6.51 19.83
CA LYS A 366 -4.90 6.61 21.27
C LYS A 366 -6.01 7.44 21.89
N GLU A 367 -6.63 6.94 22.96
CA GLU A 367 -7.66 7.65 23.73
C GLU A 367 -7.14 8.96 24.32
#